data_AF-A0A924KSP9-F1
#
_entry.id   AF-A0A924KSP9-F1
#
_cell.length_a   1.000
_cell.length_b   1.000
_cell.length_c   1.000
_cell.angle_alpha   90.00
_cell.angle_beta   90.00
_cell.angle_gamma   90.00
#
_symmetry.space_group_name_H-M   'P 1'
#
loop_
_entity.id
_entity.type
_entity.pdbx_description
1 polymer ?
#
loop_
_entity_poly.entity_id
_entity_poly.type
_entity_poly.pdbx_seq_one_letter_code
_entity_poly.pdbx_strand_id
1 'polypeptide(L)'
;AWRHESASSVNADGTRSRSFRPLRFALIWSAFIIFFFSISGSKLPAYILPTFPFLAMLIGYYLASTPGRKLAWYVLPIPAIALLIAYVLHTLPAKKARNAFELGLYTDYGTIMVAAFIVFAVGTAVAVACFWRNSKVSRRWGVAAGAAASVFMVQRIDSGYETLSPLQSGHGLAQSIGQKLTPDTRLYSVNTYDQTLAFYLGRYTTLVDYVDEFEMGQKSEPGRNIARLEDFPLVWQQAGPVIAIIPPQDVDKMRGLGLEFGVIHESPRRFAIMKR
;
A
#
# COMPACT_ATOMS: atom_id res chain seq x y z
N ALA A 1 18.30 31.20 10.70
CA ALA A 1 17.30 30.13 10.92
C ALA A 1 17.51 29.40 12.26
N TRP A 2 18.66 28.78 12.52
CA TRP A 2 18.93 28.05 13.79
C TRP A 2 19.26 28.92 15.03
N ARG A 3 19.47 30.22 14.82
CA ARG A 3 19.85 31.22 15.83
C ARG A 3 18.91 32.44 15.84
N HIS A 4 17.60 32.29 15.58
CA HIS A 4 16.70 33.33 16.08
C HIS A 4 16.46 33.02 17.55
N GLU A 5 17.34 33.63 18.35
CA GLU A 5 17.20 33.81 19.77
C GLU A 5 15.84 34.45 20.04
N SER A 6 14.88 33.65 20.48
CA SER A 6 14.05 34.11 21.59
C SER A 6 15.03 34.50 22.69
N ALA A 7 15.23 35.80 22.90
CA ALA A 7 16.00 36.32 24.01
C ALA A 7 15.58 35.56 25.27
N SER A 8 16.54 35.01 26.00
CA SER A 8 16.29 34.43 27.31
C SER A 8 15.73 35.55 28.20
N SER A 9 14.43 35.58 28.41
CA SER A 9 13.84 36.41 29.46
C SER A 9 14.14 35.72 30.78
N VAL A 10 14.99 36.39 31.58
CA VAL A 10 15.18 36.05 32.99
C VAL A 10 13.90 36.48 33.69
N ASN A 11 13.18 35.54 34.28
CA ASN A 11 12.05 35.86 35.13
C ASN A 11 12.56 36.57 36.40
N ALA A 12 11.73 37.39 37.04
CA ALA A 12 12.10 38.16 38.23
C ALA A 12 12.61 37.30 39.41
N ASP A 13 12.42 35.97 39.37
CA ASP A 13 12.88 34.99 40.36
C ASP A 13 14.24 34.34 40.03
N GLY A 14 14.93 34.76 38.95
CA GLY A 14 16.21 34.20 38.53
C GLY A 14 16.11 32.88 37.76
N THR A 15 14.90 32.37 37.48
CA THR A 15 14.73 31.17 36.65
C THR A 15 14.91 31.49 35.16
N ARG A 16 15.77 30.72 34.48
CA ARG A 16 15.89 30.78 33.02
C ARG A 16 14.67 30.11 32.40
N SER A 17 13.75 30.89 31.85
CA SER A 17 12.70 30.35 30.99
C SER A 17 13.36 29.77 29.72
N ARG A 18 13.33 28.44 29.57
CA ARG A 18 13.74 27.81 28.31
C ARG A 18 12.61 28.03 27.32
N SER A 19 12.84 28.92 26.37
CA SER A 19 11.92 29.11 25.26
C SER A 19 11.86 27.84 24.39
N PHE A 20 10.65 27.43 24.03
CA PHE A 20 10.43 26.30 23.15
C PHE A 20 10.96 26.61 21.73
N ARG A 21 11.68 25.65 21.13
CA ARG A 21 12.29 25.78 19.79
C ARG A 21 11.60 24.83 18.81
N PRO A 22 10.47 25.23 18.18
CA PRO A 22 9.60 24.31 17.44
C PRO A 22 10.29 23.61 16.27
N LEU A 23 11.13 24.32 15.49
CA LEU A 23 11.86 23.71 14.37
C LEU A 23 12.92 22.70 14.82
N ARG A 24 13.55 22.95 15.99
CA ARG A 24 14.51 21.99 16.55
C ARG A 24 13.81 20.75 17.05
N PHE A 25 12.67 20.92 17.74
CA PHE A 25 11.83 19.81 18.16
C PHE A 25 11.39 18.98 16.96
N ALA A 26 10.89 19.62 15.89
CA ALA A 26 10.47 18.93 14.67
C ALA A 26 11.61 18.13 14.03
N LEU A 27 12.81 18.69 13.92
CA LEU A 27 13.95 17.97 13.38
C LEU A 27 14.33 16.77 14.26
N ILE A 28 14.40 16.96 15.58
CA ILE A 28 14.76 15.90 16.52
C ILE A 28 13.71 14.78 16.47
N TRP A 29 12.43 15.14 16.45
CA TRP A 29 11.33 14.18 16.33
C TRP A 29 11.44 13.36 15.04
N SER A 30 11.57 14.04 13.89
CA SER A 30 11.73 13.37 12.60
C SER A 30 12.94 12.45 12.58
N ALA A 31 14.09 12.92 13.07
CA ALA A 31 15.32 12.13 13.12
C ALA A 31 15.18 10.92 14.06
N PHE A 32 14.55 11.11 15.22
CA PHE A 32 14.31 10.05 16.19
C PHE A 32 13.44 8.94 15.60
N ILE A 33 12.28 9.28 15.03
CA ILE A 33 11.36 8.28 14.45
C ILE A 33 12.04 7.52 13.30
N ILE A 34 12.72 8.22 12.38
CA ILE A 34 13.45 7.58 11.28
C ILE A 34 14.53 6.65 11.84
N PHE A 35 15.35 7.13 12.78
CA PHE A 35 16.45 6.33 13.33
C PHE A 35 15.94 5.09 14.07
N PHE A 36 14.97 5.27 14.98
CA PHE A 36 14.40 4.20 15.79
C PHE A 36 13.84 3.06 14.91
N PHE A 37 13.03 3.39 13.90
CA PHE A 37 12.47 2.37 13.00
C PHE A 37 13.49 1.85 11.97
N SER A 38 14.58 2.57 11.71
CA SER A 38 15.67 2.07 10.85
C SER A 38 16.44 0.92 11.50
N ILE A 39 16.61 0.96 12.83
CA ILE A 39 17.31 -0.10 13.58
C ILE A 39 16.39 -1.20 14.11
N SER A 40 15.06 -1.04 14.00
CA SER A 40 14.08 -2.05 14.43
C SER A 40 14.22 -3.38 13.68
N GLY A 41 14.05 -4.51 14.36
CA GLY A 41 14.07 -5.85 13.77
C GLY A 41 12.91 -6.14 12.83
N SER A 42 11.76 -5.48 13.03
CA SER A 42 10.59 -5.53 12.12
C SER A 42 10.32 -4.15 11.54
N LYS A 43 10.04 -4.08 10.23
CA LYS A 43 9.88 -2.84 9.48
C LYS A 43 8.64 -2.91 8.59
N LEU A 44 7.66 -2.06 8.88
CA LEU A 44 6.56 -1.76 7.97
C LEU A 44 6.72 -0.31 7.47
N PRO A 45 6.46 -0.02 6.17
CA PRO A 45 6.57 1.34 5.63
C PRO A 45 5.77 2.38 6.42
N ALA A 46 4.65 1.97 7.02
CA ALA A 46 3.79 2.84 7.81
C ALA A 46 4.44 3.37 9.10
N TYR A 47 5.50 2.72 9.61
CA TYR A 47 6.11 3.11 10.89
C TYR A 47 6.73 4.51 10.89
N ILE A 48 7.16 5.01 9.74
CA ILE A 48 7.71 6.37 9.63
C ILE A 48 6.65 7.44 9.42
N LEU A 49 5.37 7.08 9.23
CA LEU A 49 4.30 8.05 8.95
C LEU A 49 4.21 9.21 9.96
N PRO A 50 4.41 8.99 11.28
CA PRO A 50 4.41 10.08 12.27
C PRO A 50 5.49 11.16 12.06
N THR A 51 6.44 10.94 11.16
CA THR A 51 7.50 11.90 10.81
C THR A 51 6.99 13.01 9.87
N PHE A 52 6.04 12.71 8.98
CA PHE A 52 5.66 13.61 7.89
C PHE A 52 5.08 14.96 8.33
N PRO A 53 4.24 15.08 9.37
CA PRO A 53 3.74 16.39 9.82
C PRO A 53 4.86 17.35 10.24
N PHE A 54 5.90 16.84 10.91
CA PHE A 54 7.05 17.63 11.37
C PHE A 54 7.97 18.02 10.21
N LEU A 55 8.20 17.11 9.26
CA LEU A 55 8.91 17.43 8.03
C LEU A 55 8.14 18.47 7.20
N ALA A 56 6.82 18.38 7.10
CA ALA A 56 6.00 19.36 6.39
C ALA A 56 6.13 20.75 7.00
N MET A 57 6.16 20.86 8.34
CA MET A 57 6.41 22.13 9.02
C MET A 57 7.81 22.71 8.72
N LEU A 58 8.84 21.86 8.73
CA LEU A 58 10.21 22.25 8.36
C LEU A 58 10.28 22.73 6.89
N ILE A 59 9.71 21.95 5.96
CA ILE A 59 9.66 22.29 4.53
C ILE A 59 8.90 23.60 4.32
N GLY A 60 7.74 23.78 4.97
CA GLY A 60 6.95 25.00 4.91
C GLY A 60 7.72 26.24 5.37
N TYR A 61 8.46 26.13 6.47
CA TYR A 61 9.35 27.20 6.94
C TYR A 61 10.44 27.53 5.91
N TYR A 62 11.07 26.52 5.30
CA TYR A 62 12.09 26.72 4.27
C TYR A 62 11.52 27.35 3.00
N LEU A 63 10.34 26.92 2.54
CA LEU A 63 9.64 27.51 1.38
C LEU A 63 9.30 28.99 1.62
N ALA A 64 8.94 29.37 2.85
CA ALA A 64 8.59 30.74 3.20
C ALA A 64 9.82 31.67 3.30
N SER A 65 10.93 31.15 3.85
CA SER A 65 12.13 31.93 4.18
C SER A 65 13.21 31.95 3.09
N THR A 66 13.13 31.05 2.12
CA THR A 66 14.14 30.95 1.05
C THR A 66 13.79 31.85 -0.15
N PRO A 67 14.77 32.54 -0.76
CA PRO A 67 14.58 33.27 -2.02
C PRO A 67 14.07 32.35 -3.15
N GLY A 68 13.16 32.85 -3.99
CA GLY A 68 12.56 32.07 -5.08
C GLY A 68 13.62 31.49 -6.01
N ARG A 69 14.63 32.27 -6.40
CA ARG A 69 15.70 31.78 -7.28
C ARG A 69 16.46 30.57 -6.72
N LYS A 70 16.63 30.47 -5.39
CA LYS A 70 17.23 29.28 -4.75
C LYS A 70 16.27 28.09 -4.75
N LEU A 71 14.98 28.33 -4.48
CA LEU A 71 13.96 27.28 -4.57
C LEU A 71 13.86 26.71 -5.99
N ALA A 72 13.98 27.56 -7.02
CA ALA A 72 13.97 27.14 -8.41
C ALA A 72 15.06 26.12 -8.70
N TRP A 73 16.30 26.35 -8.21
CA TRP A 73 17.40 25.40 -8.35
C TRP A 73 17.16 24.07 -7.63
N TYR A 74 16.52 24.09 -6.45
CA TYR A 74 16.19 22.85 -5.74
C TYR A 74 15.12 22.01 -6.46
N VAL A 75 14.18 22.66 -7.14
CA VAL A 75 13.06 21.99 -7.84
C VAL A 75 13.40 21.67 -9.29
N LEU A 76 14.36 22.35 -9.90
CA LEU A 76 14.78 22.19 -11.30
C LEU A 76 15.01 20.72 -11.75
N PRO A 77 15.64 19.83 -10.97
CA PRO A 77 15.85 18.45 -11.41
C PRO A 77 14.56 17.60 -11.38
N ILE A 78 13.53 18.00 -10.64
CA ILE A 78 12.34 17.18 -10.39
C ILE A 78 11.55 16.85 -11.68
N PRO A 79 11.27 17.80 -12.59
CA PRO A 79 10.60 17.47 -13.86
C PRO A 79 11.34 16.41 -14.69
N ALA A 80 12.67 16.52 -14.79
CA ALA A 80 13.47 15.56 -15.55
C ALA A 80 13.45 14.17 -14.91
N ILE A 81 13.55 14.10 -13.58
CA ILE A 81 13.43 12.84 -12.83
C ILE A 81 12.03 12.24 -13.01
N ALA A 82 10.98 13.06 -12.95
CA ALA A 82 9.60 12.60 -13.13
C ALA A 82 9.38 12.02 -14.54
N LEU A 83 9.92 12.65 -15.59
CA LEU A 83 9.86 12.13 -16.95
C LEU A 83 10.70 10.85 -17.12
N LEU A 84 11.86 10.74 -16.46
CA LEU A 84 12.64 9.51 -16.44
C LEU A 84 11.86 8.37 -15.78
N ILE A 85 11.20 8.64 -14.65
CA ILE A 85 10.34 7.65 -13.97
C ILE A 85 9.18 7.25 -14.89
N ALA A 86 8.52 8.20 -15.55
CA ALA A 86 7.47 7.90 -16.52
C ALA A 86 7.97 6.98 -17.65
N TYR A 87 9.15 7.26 -18.22
CA TYR A 87 9.76 6.40 -19.22
C TYR A 87 10.04 4.99 -18.69
N VAL A 88 10.62 4.86 -17.50
CA VAL A 88 10.88 3.55 -16.88
C VAL A 88 9.57 2.78 -16.70
N LEU A 89 8.54 3.42 -16.13
CA LEU A 89 7.23 2.83 -15.87
C LEU A 89 6.54 2.35 -17.14
N HIS A 90 6.69 3.06 -18.26
CA HIS A 90 6.18 2.62 -19.55
C HIS A 90 6.80 1.27 -19.99
N THR A 91 8.05 0.99 -19.64
CA THR A 91 8.74 -0.26 -20.03
C THR A 91 8.51 -1.44 -19.08
N LEU A 92 7.98 -1.21 -17.88
CA LEU A 92 7.85 -2.25 -16.85
C LEU A 92 6.82 -3.35 -17.16
N PRO A 93 5.64 -3.07 -17.73
CA PRO A 93 4.62 -4.10 -17.97
C PRO A 93 5.15 -5.28 -18.79
N ALA A 94 5.82 -4.98 -19.92
CA ALA A 94 6.41 -5.99 -20.79
C ALA A 94 7.54 -6.79 -20.12
N LYS A 95 8.21 -6.23 -19.10
CA LYS A 95 9.30 -6.90 -18.36
C LYS A 95 8.81 -7.74 -17.18
N LYS A 96 7.66 -7.39 -16.59
CA LYS A 96 7.15 -8.02 -15.36
C LYS A 96 6.03 -9.02 -15.59
N ALA A 97 5.22 -8.86 -16.62
CA ALA A 97 4.09 -9.74 -16.88
C ALA A 97 4.54 -11.15 -17.25
N ARG A 98 3.90 -12.16 -16.68
CA ARG A 98 4.18 -13.58 -16.97
C ARG A 98 3.22 -14.18 -17.99
N ASN A 99 2.07 -13.57 -18.16
CA ASN A 99 1.01 -14.01 -19.07
C ASN A 99 0.26 -12.80 -19.64
N ALA A 100 -0.59 -13.04 -20.64
CA ALA A 100 -1.34 -11.98 -21.33
C ALA A 100 -2.29 -11.21 -20.40
N PHE A 101 -2.84 -11.88 -19.38
CA PHE A 101 -3.74 -11.27 -18.41
C PHE A 101 -3.01 -10.25 -17.53
N GLU A 102 -1.88 -10.64 -16.93
CA GLU A 102 -1.02 -9.73 -16.16
C GLU A 102 -0.49 -8.57 -17.02
N LEU A 103 -0.17 -8.84 -18.29
CA LEU A 103 0.31 -7.81 -19.21
C LEU A 103 -0.75 -6.72 -19.43
N GLY A 104 -2.01 -7.09 -19.62
CA GLY A 104 -3.11 -6.14 -19.74
C GLY A 104 -3.23 -5.25 -18.50
N LEU A 105 -3.35 -5.87 -17.32
CA LEU A 105 -3.50 -5.13 -16.06
C LEU A 105 -2.31 -4.22 -15.75
N TYR A 106 -1.08 -4.69 -15.98
CA TYR A 106 0.12 -3.87 -15.76
C TYR A 106 0.23 -2.73 -16.78
N THR A 107 -0.22 -2.93 -18.02
CA THR A 107 -0.22 -1.88 -19.05
C THR A 107 -1.23 -0.79 -18.72
N ASP A 108 -2.42 -1.17 -18.27
CA ASP A 108 -3.46 -0.23 -17.84
C ASP A 108 -2.98 0.59 -16.65
N TYR A 109 -2.44 -0.07 -15.62
CA TYR A 109 -1.89 0.63 -14.46
C TYR A 109 -0.70 1.51 -14.84
N GLY A 110 0.22 0.99 -15.65
CA GLY A 110 1.40 1.71 -16.13
C GLY A 110 1.02 2.99 -16.87
N THR A 111 -0.01 2.95 -17.71
CA THR A 111 -0.53 4.14 -18.43
C THR A 111 -1.01 5.22 -17.46
N ILE A 112 -1.73 4.84 -16.40
CA ILE A 112 -2.18 5.78 -15.36
C ILE A 112 -0.98 6.40 -14.64
N MET A 113 0.01 5.59 -14.26
CA MET A 113 1.21 6.10 -13.58
C MET A 113 2.02 7.04 -14.48
N VAL A 114 2.22 6.69 -15.75
CA VAL A 114 2.92 7.54 -16.74
C VAL A 114 2.23 8.90 -16.86
N ALA A 115 0.91 8.93 -17.04
CA ALA A 115 0.16 10.18 -17.12
C ALA A 115 0.28 11.01 -15.81
N ALA A 116 0.22 10.36 -14.65
CA ALA A 116 0.39 11.00 -13.36
C ALA A 116 1.78 11.66 -13.22
N PHE A 117 2.85 10.97 -13.62
CA PHE A 117 4.21 11.51 -13.59
C PHE A 117 4.45 12.62 -14.63
N ILE A 118 3.79 12.58 -15.79
CA ILE A 118 3.84 13.68 -16.78
C ILE A 118 3.17 14.94 -16.20
N VAL A 119 1.98 14.81 -15.61
CA VAL A 119 1.30 15.95 -14.96
C VAL A 119 2.14 16.49 -13.80
N PHE A 120 2.78 15.60 -13.03
CA PHE A 120 3.72 15.99 -11.98
C PHE A 120 4.93 16.77 -12.52
N ALA A 121 5.52 16.32 -13.64
CA ALA A 121 6.62 17.01 -14.30
C ALA A 121 6.21 18.41 -14.78
N VAL A 122 5.02 18.54 -15.37
CA VAL A 122 4.47 19.84 -15.81
C VAL A 122 4.23 20.76 -14.62
N GLY A 123 3.56 20.29 -13.57
CA GLY A 123 3.27 21.10 -12.38
C GLY A 123 4.53 21.56 -11.65
N THR A 124 5.55 20.72 -11.57
CA THR A 124 6.86 21.09 -10.99
C THR A 124 7.67 22.01 -11.91
N ALA A 125 7.57 21.90 -13.23
CA ALA A 125 8.16 22.86 -14.17
C ALA A 125 7.50 24.25 -14.05
N VAL A 126 6.17 24.31 -13.90
CA VAL A 126 5.44 25.54 -13.58
C VAL A 126 5.94 26.13 -12.25
N ALA A 127 6.15 25.29 -11.23
CA ALA A 127 6.70 25.72 -9.95
C ALA A 127 8.10 26.35 -10.11
N VAL A 128 8.99 25.74 -10.91
CA VAL A 128 10.32 26.28 -11.22
C VAL A 128 10.21 27.65 -11.89
N ALA A 129 9.36 27.80 -12.91
CA ALA A 129 9.17 29.07 -13.60
C ALA A 129 8.64 30.16 -12.65
N CYS A 130 7.69 29.82 -11.79
CA CYS A 130 7.18 30.68 -10.73
C CYS A 130 8.26 31.11 -9.74
N PHE A 131 9.11 30.19 -9.30
CA PHE A 131 10.22 30.49 -8.39
C PHE A 131 11.30 31.35 -9.04
N TRP A 132 11.56 31.16 -10.33
CA TRP A 132 12.52 31.95 -11.10
C TRP A 132 12.14 33.43 -11.20
N ARG A 133 10.83 33.74 -11.24
CA ARG A 133 10.31 35.13 -11.22
C ARG A 133 10.55 35.86 -9.90
N ASN A 134 10.86 35.13 -8.82
CA ASN A 134 11.31 35.65 -7.53
C ASN A 134 10.41 36.73 -6.88
N SER A 135 9.10 36.72 -7.13
CA SER A 135 8.13 37.61 -6.48
C SER A 135 7.31 36.89 -5.40
N LYS A 136 6.77 37.61 -4.41
CA LYS A 136 5.97 37.00 -3.33
C LYS A 136 4.75 36.23 -3.86
N VAL A 137 4.06 36.79 -4.86
CA VAL A 137 2.89 36.19 -5.49
C VAL A 137 3.27 34.97 -6.33
N SER A 138 4.29 35.08 -7.19
CA SER A 138 4.74 33.95 -8.01
C SER A 138 5.21 32.77 -7.15
N ARG A 139 5.91 33.02 -6.04
CA ARG A 139 6.32 31.97 -5.11
C ARG A 139 5.13 31.21 -4.50
N ARG A 140 4.06 31.90 -4.11
CA ARG A 140 2.83 31.24 -3.58
C ARG A 140 2.22 30.31 -4.62
N TRP A 141 2.12 30.78 -5.86
CA TRP A 141 1.65 29.96 -6.98
C TRP A 141 2.57 28.79 -7.29
N GLY A 142 3.89 28.96 -7.20
CA GLY A 142 4.85 27.88 -7.38
C GLY A 142 4.68 26.76 -6.33
N VAL A 143 4.48 27.13 -5.06
CA VAL A 143 4.17 26.17 -4.00
C VAL A 143 2.84 25.47 -4.26
N ALA A 144 1.80 26.22 -4.60
CA ALA A 144 0.48 25.66 -4.89
C ALA A 144 0.49 24.69 -6.09
N ALA A 145 1.17 25.05 -7.18
CA ALA A 145 1.32 24.22 -8.37
C ALA A 145 2.06 22.90 -8.05
N GLY A 146 3.19 22.97 -7.36
CA GLY A 146 3.95 21.78 -6.95
C GLY A 146 3.15 20.87 -6.01
N ALA A 147 2.46 21.45 -5.03
CA ALA A 147 1.62 20.70 -4.09
C ALA A 147 0.43 20.04 -4.79
N ALA A 148 -0.32 20.78 -5.61
CA ALA A 148 -1.46 20.26 -6.36
C ALA A 148 -1.04 19.14 -7.31
N ALA A 149 0.07 19.30 -8.02
CA ALA A 149 0.61 18.28 -8.90
C ALA A 149 1.06 17.02 -8.13
N SER A 150 1.65 17.19 -6.95
CA SER A 150 2.03 16.07 -6.06
C SER A 150 0.81 15.29 -5.58
N VAL A 151 -0.22 16.00 -5.09
CA VAL A 151 -1.47 15.39 -4.63
C VAL A 151 -2.17 14.67 -5.78
N PHE A 152 -2.28 15.31 -6.95
CA PHE A 152 -2.86 14.70 -8.13
C PHE A 152 -2.11 13.42 -8.52
N MET A 153 -0.79 13.45 -8.55
CA MET A 153 0.04 12.29 -8.87
C MET A 153 -0.22 11.13 -7.90
N VAL A 154 -0.16 11.40 -6.58
CA VAL A 154 -0.41 10.38 -5.55
C VAL A 154 -1.82 9.81 -5.68
N GLN A 155 -2.84 10.66 -5.81
CA GLN A 155 -4.23 10.22 -5.95
C GLN A 155 -4.43 9.36 -7.21
N ARG A 156 -3.78 9.68 -8.33
CA ARG A 156 -3.88 8.88 -9.56
C ARG A 156 -3.15 7.56 -9.46
N ILE A 157 -1.99 7.50 -8.81
CA ILE A 157 -1.27 6.25 -8.58
C ILE A 157 -2.06 5.34 -7.63
N ASP A 158 -2.64 5.90 -6.58
CA ASP A 158 -3.43 5.18 -5.58
C ASP A 158 -4.75 4.65 -6.18
N SER A 159 -5.58 5.52 -6.74
CA SER A 159 -6.83 5.08 -7.39
C SER A 159 -6.60 4.20 -8.62
N GLY A 160 -5.48 4.38 -9.33
CA GLY A 160 -5.09 3.52 -10.44
C GLY A 160 -4.75 2.10 -10.00
N TYR A 161 -4.34 1.90 -8.74
CA TYR A 161 -4.00 0.58 -8.21
C TYR A 161 -5.18 -0.40 -8.23
N GLU A 162 -6.41 0.12 -8.24
CA GLU A 162 -7.64 -0.67 -8.40
C GLU A 162 -7.65 -1.48 -9.71
N THR A 163 -6.93 -1.06 -10.75
CA THR A 163 -6.76 -1.88 -11.96
C THR A 163 -6.13 -3.25 -11.67
N LEU A 164 -5.35 -3.38 -10.59
CA LEU A 164 -4.75 -4.63 -10.15
C LEU A 164 -5.64 -5.43 -9.19
N SER A 165 -6.84 -4.94 -8.88
CA SER A 165 -7.82 -5.58 -8.00
C SER A 165 -8.09 -7.05 -8.34
N PRO A 166 -8.19 -7.49 -9.62
CA PRO A 166 -8.34 -8.91 -9.94
C PRO A 166 -7.20 -9.82 -9.42
N LEU A 167 -5.99 -9.27 -9.25
CA LEU A 167 -4.84 -9.99 -8.70
C LEU A 167 -4.72 -9.83 -7.18
N GLN A 168 -5.20 -8.73 -6.60
CA GLN A 168 -4.99 -8.40 -5.19
C GLN A 168 -6.20 -8.73 -4.31
N SER A 169 -7.42 -8.62 -4.82
CA SER A 169 -8.66 -8.78 -4.07
C SER A 169 -9.35 -10.11 -4.36
N GLY A 170 -9.93 -10.70 -3.32
CA GLY A 170 -10.82 -11.86 -3.38
C GLY A 170 -12.23 -11.51 -3.87
N HIS A 171 -12.50 -10.27 -4.32
CA HIS A 171 -13.83 -9.84 -4.77
C HIS A 171 -14.39 -10.70 -5.91
N GLY A 172 -13.60 -10.94 -6.97
CA GLY A 172 -14.04 -11.77 -8.10
C GLY A 172 -14.30 -13.22 -7.68
N LEU A 173 -13.46 -13.75 -6.79
CA LEU A 173 -13.64 -15.07 -6.20
C LEU A 173 -14.94 -15.14 -5.37
N ALA A 174 -15.19 -14.12 -4.53
CA ALA A 174 -16.39 -14.02 -3.72
C ALA A 174 -17.66 -13.96 -4.58
N GLN A 175 -17.64 -13.24 -5.71
CA GLN A 175 -18.75 -13.24 -6.67
C GLN A 175 -19.02 -14.64 -7.24
N SER A 176 -17.98 -15.37 -7.67
CA SER A 176 -18.14 -16.72 -8.21
C SER A 176 -18.65 -17.73 -7.17
N ILE A 177 -18.13 -17.66 -5.95
CA ILE A 177 -18.56 -18.54 -4.83
C ILE A 177 -19.98 -18.17 -4.37
N GLY A 178 -20.30 -16.88 -4.27
CA GLY A 178 -21.56 -16.37 -3.72
C GLY A 178 -22.79 -16.87 -4.48
N GLN A 179 -22.69 -17.07 -5.79
CA GLN A 179 -23.77 -17.63 -6.62
C GLN A 179 -24.14 -19.08 -6.27
N LYS A 180 -23.25 -19.80 -5.59
CA LYS A 180 -23.43 -21.22 -5.20
C LYS A 180 -23.53 -21.40 -3.68
N LEU A 181 -23.47 -20.31 -2.91
CA LEU A 181 -23.41 -20.36 -1.46
C LEU A 181 -24.79 -20.57 -0.87
N THR A 182 -24.93 -21.59 -0.01
CA THR A 182 -26.09 -21.79 0.88
C THR A 182 -25.68 -21.58 2.34
N PRO A 183 -26.64 -21.34 3.26
CA PRO A 183 -26.35 -21.27 4.70
C PRO A 183 -25.57 -22.48 5.22
N ASP A 184 -25.85 -23.68 4.69
CA ASP A 184 -25.21 -24.93 5.10
C ASP A 184 -23.87 -25.22 4.40
N THR A 185 -23.47 -24.37 3.44
CA THR A 185 -22.20 -24.56 2.70
C THR A 185 -21.00 -24.44 3.65
N ARG A 186 -20.20 -25.49 3.74
CA ARG A 186 -18.95 -25.46 4.51
C ARG A 186 -17.84 -24.86 3.62
N LEU A 187 -17.18 -23.83 4.13
CA LEU A 187 -16.11 -23.11 3.43
C LEU A 187 -14.76 -23.43 4.05
N TYR A 188 -13.81 -23.83 3.22
CA TYR A 188 -12.45 -24.14 3.65
C TYR A 188 -11.43 -23.29 2.89
N SER A 189 -10.36 -22.88 3.57
CA SER A 189 -9.19 -22.25 2.96
C SER A 189 -8.00 -23.17 3.20
N VAL A 190 -7.50 -23.81 2.14
CA VAL A 190 -6.51 -24.90 2.22
C VAL A 190 -5.14 -24.39 1.80
N ASN A 191 -4.13 -24.52 2.67
CA ASN A 191 -2.76 -24.03 2.45
C ASN A 191 -2.68 -22.53 2.06
N THR A 192 -3.73 -21.76 2.34
CA THR A 192 -3.82 -20.36 1.96
C THR A 192 -4.74 -19.61 2.89
N TYR A 193 -4.56 -18.29 2.95
CA TYR A 193 -5.49 -17.38 3.58
C TYR A 193 -5.61 -16.10 2.75
N ASP A 194 -6.83 -15.81 2.29
CA ASP A 194 -7.13 -14.57 1.59
C ASP A 194 -7.71 -13.54 2.56
N GLN A 195 -6.93 -12.48 2.79
CA GLN A 195 -7.24 -11.38 3.73
C GLN A 195 -8.51 -10.59 3.39
N THR A 196 -9.03 -10.71 2.16
CA THR A 196 -10.18 -9.92 1.67
C THR A 196 -11.42 -10.77 1.42
N LEU A 197 -11.26 -12.08 1.21
CA LEU A 197 -12.35 -12.97 0.82
C LEU A 197 -13.44 -13.04 1.88
N ALA A 198 -13.07 -13.21 3.16
CA ALA A 198 -14.04 -13.32 4.25
C ALA A 198 -14.91 -12.06 4.38
N PHE A 199 -14.32 -10.89 4.13
CA PHE A 199 -15.03 -9.61 4.10
C PHE A 199 -16.08 -9.58 2.98
N TYR A 200 -15.70 -9.92 1.74
CA TYR A 200 -16.64 -9.90 0.61
C TYR A 200 -17.71 -11.00 0.67
N LEU A 201 -17.40 -12.15 1.27
CA LEU A 201 -18.38 -13.21 1.48
C LEU A 201 -19.32 -12.93 2.66
N GLY A 202 -18.94 -12.05 3.58
CA GLY A 202 -19.63 -11.89 4.87
C GLY A 202 -19.61 -13.18 5.71
N ARG A 203 -18.64 -14.07 5.46
CA ARG A 203 -18.57 -15.40 6.08
C ARG A 203 -17.12 -15.84 6.23
N TYR A 204 -16.81 -16.46 7.36
CA TYR A 204 -15.49 -17.03 7.62
C TYR A 204 -15.28 -18.36 6.89
N THR A 205 -14.02 -18.71 6.68
CA THR A 205 -13.59 -20.01 6.18
C THR A 205 -12.90 -20.77 7.30
N THR A 206 -13.00 -22.09 7.28
CA THR A 206 -12.20 -22.96 8.16
C THR A 206 -10.82 -23.15 7.54
N LEU A 207 -9.77 -22.83 8.29
CA LEU A 207 -8.39 -22.98 7.83
C LEU A 207 -8.00 -24.46 7.81
N VAL A 208 -7.35 -24.89 6.74
CA VAL A 208 -6.84 -26.24 6.55
C VAL A 208 -5.36 -26.17 6.23
N ASP A 209 -4.53 -26.74 7.10
CA ASP A 209 -3.07 -26.78 6.96
C ASP A 209 -2.46 -25.37 6.71
N TYR A 210 -2.94 -24.39 7.46
CA TYR A 210 -2.47 -23.00 7.43
C TYR A 210 -2.39 -22.45 8.84
N VAL A 211 -1.23 -21.92 9.25
CA VAL A 211 -0.99 -21.39 10.60
C VAL A 211 -0.72 -19.88 10.56
N ASP A 212 0.45 -19.47 10.06
CA ASP A 212 0.89 -18.07 9.92
C ASP A 212 0.43 -17.16 11.08
N GLU A 213 -0.27 -16.05 10.80
CA GLU A 213 -0.77 -15.10 11.79
C GLU A 213 -1.84 -15.67 12.76
N PHE A 214 -2.35 -16.88 12.52
CA PHE A 214 -3.36 -17.53 13.34
C PHE A 214 -2.79 -18.45 14.43
N GLU A 215 -1.47 -18.59 14.56
CA GLU A 215 -0.85 -19.53 15.51
C GLU A 215 -1.41 -19.39 16.94
N MET A 216 -1.48 -18.16 17.45
CA MET A 216 -2.01 -17.89 18.78
C MET A 216 -3.49 -18.29 18.92
N GLY A 217 -4.30 -17.98 17.89
CA GLY A 217 -5.72 -18.32 17.87
C GLY A 217 -5.96 -19.83 17.82
N GLN A 218 -5.20 -20.54 16.98
CA GLN A 218 -5.29 -22.00 16.85
C GLN A 218 -4.82 -22.73 18.10
N LYS A 219 -3.79 -22.22 18.79
CA LYS A 219 -3.39 -22.75 20.11
C LYS A 219 -4.46 -22.56 21.17
N SER A 220 -5.24 -21.49 21.07
CA SER A 220 -6.32 -21.17 22.02
C SER A 220 -7.60 -21.97 21.73
N GLU A 221 -7.92 -22.22 20.45
CA GLU A 221 -9.12 -22.95 20.00
C GLU A 221 -8.78 -24.02 18.94
N PRO A 222 -8.07 -25.12 19.30
CA PRO A 222 -7.54 -26.09 18.34
C PRO A 222 -8.60 -26.89 17.56
N GLY A 223 -9.87 -26.83 17.96
CA GLY A 223 -10.99 -27.48 17.28
C GLY A 223 -11.61 -26.66 16.14
N ARG A 224 -11.11 -25.44 15.86
CA ARG A 224 -11.66 -24.54 14.83
C ARG A 224 -10.88 -24.49 13.52
N ASN A 225 -9.82 -25.26 13.41
CA ASN A 225 -9.05 -25.45 12.18
C ASN A 225 -8.78 -26.94 11.94
N ILE A 226 -8.38 -27.26 10.72
CA ILE A 226 -7.92 -28.60 10.35
C ILE A 226 -6.41 -28.51 10.24
N ALA A 227 -5.70 -29.13 11.18
CA ALA A 227 -4.26 -28.92 11.35
C ALA A 227 -3.43 -29.52 10.21
N ARG A 228 -3.87 -30.63 9.61
CA ARG A 228 -3.13 -31.33 8.55
C ARG A 228 -3.98 -31.47 7.31
N LEU A 229 -3.33 -31.35 6.15
CA LEU A 229 -4.01 -31.53 4.88
C LEU A 229 -4.56 -32.96 4.70
N GLU A 230 -3.91 -33.97 5.30
CA GLU A 230 -4.32 -35.37 5.24
C GLU A 230 -5.69 -35.62 5.86
N ASP A 231 -6.14 -34.75 6.78
CA ASP A 231 -7.45 -34.85 7.42
C ASP A 231 -8.57 -34.22 6.57
N PHE A 232 -8.20 -33.45 5.54
CA PHE A 232 -9.15 -32.71 4.71
C PHE A 232 -10.13 -33.60 3.92
N PRO A 233 -9.73 -34.76 3.34
CA PRO A 233 -10.67 -35.65 2.65
C PRO A 233 -11.81 -36.15 3.54
N LEU A 234 -11.55 -36.39 4.83
CA LEU A 234 -12.57 -36.84 5.79
C LEU A 234 -13.69 -35.81 5.92
N VAL A 235 -13.35 -34.52 6.05
CA VAL A 235 -14.36 -33.45 6.15
C VAL A 235 -15.03 -33.16 4.81
N TRP A 236 -14.30 -33.30 3.70
CA TRP A 236 -14.84 -33.11 2.35
C TRP A 236 -15.94 -34.13 2.05
N GLN A 237 -15.76 -35.38 2.44
CA GLN A 237 -16.70 -36.46 2.17
C GLN A 237 -17.99 -36.40 3.00
N GLN A 238 -18.00 -35.69 4.14
CA GLN A 238 -19.21 -35.47 4.94
C GLN A 238 -20.37 -34.87 4.13
N ALA A 239 -21.60 -35.10 4.58
CA ALA A 239 -22.81 -34.63 3.91
C ALA A 239 -22.87 -33.10 3.78
N GLY A 240 -23.63 -32.64 2.78
CA GLY A 240 -23.86 -31.22 2.51
C GLY A 240 -22.86 -30.56 1.55
N PRO A 241 -23.17 -29.33 1.10
CA PRO A 241 -22.35 -28.60 0.14
C PRO A 241 -21.02 -28.15 0.76
N VAL A 242 -19.94 -28.30 -0.01
CA VAL A 242 -18.58 -27.91 0.40
C VAL A 242 -17.91 -27.13 -0.72
N ILE A 243 -17.30 -26.00 -0.34
CA ILE A 243 -16.43 -25.23 -1.22
C ILE A 243 -15.08 -25.07 -0.51
N ALA A 244 -14.01 -25.24 -1.27
CA ALA A 244 -12.66 -24.96 -0.79
C ALA A 244 -11.92 -24.00 -1.71
N ILE A 245 -11.20 -23.09 -1.09
CA ILE A 245 -10.26 -22.17 -1.74
C ILE A 245 -8.88 -22.78 -1.59
N ILE A 246 -8.19 -22.94 -2.71
CA ILE A 246 -6.87 -23.56 -2.77
C ILE A 246 -5.91 -22.71 -3.62
N PRO A 247 -4.59 -22.80 -3.40
CA PRO A 247 -3.62 -22.27 -4.33
C PRO A 247 -3.75 -22.94 -5.72
N PRO A 248 -3.59 -22.21 -6.83
CA PRO A 248 -3.67 -22.81 -8.17
C PRO A 248 -2.72 -23.99 -8.39
N GLN A 249 -1.53 -23.99 -7.75
CA GLN A 249 -0.57 -25.08 -7.84
C GLN A 249 -0.99 -26.36 -7.10
N ASP A 250 -1.98 -26.29 -6.21
CA ASP A 250 -2.40 -27.41 -5.36
C ASP A 250 -3.54 -28.24 -5.98
N VAL A 251 -4.00 -27.91 -7.19
CA VAL A 251 -5.11 -28.61 -7.86
C VAL A 251 -4.83 -30.10 -8.03
N ASP A 252 -3.65 -30.47 -8.53
CA ASP A 252 -3.28 -31.88 -8.71
C ASP A 252 -3.02 -32.57 -7.38
N LYS A 253 -2.56 -31.83 -6.36
CA LYS A 253 -2.45 -32.34 -4.98
C LYS A 253 -3.83 -32.71 -4.43
N MET A 254 -4.84 -31.87 -4.64
CA MET A 254 -6.23 -32.17 -4.24
C MET A 254 -6.77 -33.41 -4.97
N ARG A 255 -6.48 -33.58 -6.26
CA ARG A 255 -6.85 -34.80 -7.01
C ARG A 255 -6.14 -36.04 -6.47
N GLY A 256 -4.86 -35.93 -6.14
CA GLY A 256 -4.07 -37.01 -5.53
C GLY A 256 -4.58 -37.47 -4.16
N LEU A 257 -5.29 -36.59 -3.44
CA LEU A 257 -5.99 -36.92 -2.20
C LEU A 257 -7.34 -37.63 -2.42
N GLY A 258 -7.72 -37.93 -3.66
CA GLY A 258 -8.97 -38.61 -4.01
C GLY A 258 -10.21 -37.71 -3.94
N LEU A 259 -10.04 -36.39 -4.03
CA LEU A 259 -11.15 -35.44 -4.00
C LEU A 259 -11.79 -35.34 -5.39
N GLU A 260 -13.08 -35.67 -5.49
CA GLU A 260 -13.89 -35.36 -6.66
C GLU A 260 -14.50 -33.96 -6.53
N PHE A 261 -14.22 -33.09 -7.50
CA PHE A 261 -14.68 -31.71 -7.48
C PHE A 261 -14.96 -31.10 -8.85
N GLY A 262 -15.81 -30.08 -8.87
CA GLY A 262 -15.95 -29.13 -9.98
C GLY A 262 -15.19 -27.83 -9.67
N VAL A 263 -14.75 -27.13 -10.71
CA VAL A 263 -14.10 -25.81 -10.57
C VAL A 263 -15.18 -24.73 -10.59
N ILE A 264 -15.15 -23.82 -9.61
CA ILE A 264 -16.06 -22.67 -9.53
C ILE A 264 -15.37 -21.41 -10.05
N HIS A 265 -14.09 -21.26 -9.74
CA HIS A 265 -13.31 -20.08 -10.06
C HIS A 265 -11.86 -20.46 -10.33
N GLU A 266 -11.29 -19.87 -11.36
CA GLU A 266 -9.88 -20.01 -11.72
C GLU A 266 -9.30 -18.64 -12.03
N SER A 267 -8.19 -18.32 -11.37
CA SER A 267 -7.40 -17.12 -11.61
C SER A 267 -5.92 -17.43 -11.35
N PRO A 268 -4.98 -16.57 -11.81
CA PRO A 268 -3.55 -16.80 -11.60
C PRO A 268 -3.11 -16.94 -10.14
N ARG A 269 -3.92 -16.49 -9.17
CA ARG A 269 -3.58 -16.50 -7.74
C ARG A 269 -4.57 -17.25 -6.85
N ARG A 270 -5.76 -17.54 -7.35
CA ARG A 270 -6.86 -18.09 -6.55
C ARG A 270 -7.61 -19.14 -7.34
N PHE A 271 -7.91 -20.23 -6.68
CA PHE A 271 -8.68 -21.33 -7.25
C PHE A 271 -9.76 -21.75 -6.25
N ALA A 272 -10.98 -21.99 -6.71
CA ALA A 272 -12.03 -22.54 -5.87
C ALA A 272 -12.69 -23.76 -6.48
N ILE A 273 -12.86 -24.76 -5.63
CA ILE A 273 -13.42 -26.06 -5.96
C ILE A 273 -14.71 -26.30 -5.17
N MET A 274 -15.65 -27.00 -5.80
CA MET A 274 -16.90 -27.44 -5.20
C MET A 274 -16.96 -28.95 -5.19
N LYS A 275 -17.47 -29.53 -4.11
CA LYS A 275 -17.86 -30.94 -4.09
C LYS A 275 -18.94 -31.19 -5.14
N ARG A 276 -18.78 -32.28 -5.91
CA ARG A 276 -19.78 -32.76 -6.86
C ARG A 276 -20.95 -33.43 -6.15
#